data_AF-A0A6P0WFK9-F1
#
_entry.id   AF-A0A6P0WFK9-F1
#
_cell.length_a   1.000
_cell.length_b   1.000
_cell.length_c   1.000
_cell.angle_alpha   90.00
_cell.angle_beta   90.00
_cell.angle_gamma   90.00
#
_symmetry.space_group_name_H-M   'P 1'
#
loop_
_entity.id
_entity.type
_entity.pdbx_description
1 polymer ?
#
loop_
_entity_poly.entity_id
_entity_poly.type
_entity_poly.pdbx_seq_one_letter_code
_entity_poly.pdbx_strand_id
1 'polypeptide(L)' 'MSYSERLHPWVVIRLLPQMQRVVVARFRNRSDAEGHLWALKRLMPDAEFIIIFDVGNNPINPRE' A
#
# COMPACT_ATOMS: atom_id res chain seq x y z
N MET A 1 -7.62 -3.71 11.11
CA MET A 1 -8.08 -2.88 9.97
C MET A 1 -9.48 -2.40 10.22
N SER A 2 -9.70 -1.10 10.04
CA SER A 2 -11.02 -0.47 9.92
C SER A 2 -11.71 -0.90 8.61
N TYR A 3 -13.03 -0.68 8.54
CA TYR A 3 -13.81 -0.92 7.32
C TYR A 3 -13.31 -0.07 6.14
N SER A 4 -12.94 1.18 6.39
CA SER A 4 -12.36 2.07 5.36
C SER A 4 -11.07 1.51 4.78
N GLU A 5 -10.17 0.96 5.60
CA GLU A 5 -8.92 0.37 5.11
C GLU A 5 -9.16 -0.83 4.20
N ARG A 6 -10.21 -1.62 4.43
CA ARG A 6 -10.58 -2.75 3.55
C ARG A 6 -11.09 -2.29 2.19
N LEU A 7 -11.74 -1.14 2.11
CA LEU A 7 -12.18 -0.53 0.84
C LEU A 7 -11.02 0.06 0.02
N HIS A 8 -9.85 0.22 0.64
CA HIS A 8 -8.65 0.78 0.00
C HIS A 8 -7.49 -0.22 0.10
N PRO A 9 -7.57 -1.34 -0.64
CA PRO A 9 -6.62 -2.44 -0.47
C PRO A 9 -5.27 -2.18 -1.14
N TRP A 10 -5.15 -1.20 -2.04
CA TRP A 10 -3.89 -0.90 -2.71
C TRP A 10 -3.08 0.08 -1.87
N VAL A 11 -1.94 -0.35 -1.35
CA VAL A 11 -1.15 0.42 -0.37
C VAL A 11 0.18 0.81 -0.96
N VAL A 12 0.50 2.09 -0.96
CA VAL A 12 1.85 2.59 -1.26
C VAL A 12 2.64 2.63 0.04
N ILE A 13 3.78 1.95 0.05
CA ILE A 13 4.69 1.84 1.19
C ILE A 13 6.03 2.45 0.82
N ARG A 14 6.60 3.24 1.73
CA ARG A 14 8.00 3.65 1.68
C ARG A 14 8.84 2.65 2.48
N LEU A 15 9.91 2.17 1.85
CA LEU A 15 10.91 1.34 2.51
C LEU A 15 11.98 2.26 3.11
N LEU A 16 12.35 1.95 4.35
CA LEU A 16 13.35 2.68 5.11
C LEU A 16 14.49 1.74 5.50
N PRO A 17 15.64 2.29 5.92
CA PRO A 17 16.74 1.51 6.45
C PRO A 17 16.30 0.59 7.60
N GLN A 18 17.10 -0.45 7.88
CA GLN A 18 16.81 -1.46 8.91
C GLN A 18 15.46 -2.18 8.72
N MET A 19 15.06 -2.41 7.46
CA MET A 19 13.81 -3.09 7.08
C MET A 19 12.55 -2.44 7.64
N GLN A 20 12.62 -1.15 7.98
CA GLN A 20 11.44 -0.41 8.43
C GLN A 20 10.54 -0.07 7.22
N ARG A 21 9.24 0.01 7.48
CA ARG A 21 8.23 0.30 6.44
C ARG A 21 7.22 1.31 6.97
N VAL A 22 6.83 2.24 6.12
CA VAL A 22 5.80 3.25 6.45
C VAL A 22 4.73 3.25 5.37
N VAL A 23 3.47 3.16 5.78
CA VAL A 23 2.32 3.33 4.88
C VAL A 23 2.23 4.81 4.53
N VAL A 24 2.34 5.12 3.24
CA VAL A 24 2.23 6.49 2.73
C VAL A 24 0.78 6.82 2.42
N ALA A 25 0.09 5.92 1.71
CA ALA A 25 -1.30 6.10 1.31
C ALA A 25 -1.97 4.76 0.97
N ARG A 26 -3.30 4.72 1.03
CA ARG A 26 -4.14 3.60 0.60
C ARG A 26 -5.10 4.08 -0.50
N PHE A 27 -5.34 3.23 -1.49
CA PHE A 27 -6.14 3.53 -2.68
C PHE A 27 -7.14 2.41 -2.94
N ARG A 28 -8.27 2.79 -3.53
CA ARG A 28 -9.34 1.86 -3.91
C ARG A 28 -8.97 1.00 -5.10
N ASN A 29 -8.24 1.54 -6.07
CA ASN A 29 -7.79 0.86 -7.27
C ASN A 29 -6.27 0.99 -7.44
N ARG A 30 -5.70 0.10 -8.24
CA ARG A 30 -4.25 0.02 -8.46
C ARG A 30 -3.72 1.20 -9.28
N SER A 31 -4.47 1.67 -10.26
CA SER A 31 -4.04 2.74 -11.17
C SER A 31 -3.77 4.05 -10.43
N ASP A 32 -4.62 4.41 -9.46
CA ASP A 32 -4.40 5.58 -8.62
C ASP A 32 -3.14 5.42 -7.75
N ALA A 33 -2.93 4.23 -7.19
CA ALA A 33 -1.72 3.92 -6.41
C ALA A 33 -0.45 4.03 -7.27
N GLU A 34 -0.49 3.53 -8.51
CA GLU A 34 0.61 3.65 -9.47
C GLU A 34 0.86 5.11 -9.83
N GLY A 35 -0.16 5.88 -10.19
CA GLY A 35 -0.02 7.31 -10.47
C GLY A 35 0.63 8.08 -9.31
N HIS A 36 0.22 7.76 -8.08
CA HIS A 36 0.83 8.34 -6.89
C HIS A 36 2.30 7.91 -6.70
N LEU A 37 2.61 6.63 -6.91
CA LEU A 37 3.97 6.09 -6.86
C LEU A 37 4.89 6.80 -7.87
N TRP A 38 4.41 7.05 -9.09
CA TRP A 38 5.17 7.77 -10.12
C TRP A 38 5.51 9.20 -9.67
N ALA A 39 4.56 9.91 -9.07
CA ALA A 39 4.81 11.25 -8.52
C ALA A 39 5.85 11.20 -7.37
N LEU A 40 5.73 10.24 -6.45
CA LEU A 40 6.69 10.06 -5.35
C LEU A 40 8.11 9.78 -5.85
N LYS A 41 8.27 8.90 -6.84
CA LYS A 41 9.59 8.60 -7.44
C LYS A 41 10.24 9.82 -8.08
N ARG A 42 9.44 10.74 -8.63
CA ARG A 42 9.96 11.99 -9.22
C ARG A 42 10.35 13.02 -8.16
N LEU A 43 9.64 13.04 -7.03
CA LEU A 43 9.93 13.96 -5.92
C LEU A 43 11.08 13.46 -5.04
N MET A 44 11.24 12.15 -4.90
CA MET A 44 12.19 11.50 -4.01
C MET A 44 12.86 10.32 -4.73
N PRO A 45 13.76 10.57 -5.70
CA PRO A 45 14.34 9.53 -6.53
C PRO A 45 15.17 8.50 -5.75
N ASP A 46 15.78 8.91 -4.63
CA ASP A 46 16.59 8.02 -3.79
C ASP A 46 15.76 7.18 -2.80
N ALA A 47 14.46 7.47 -2.67
CA ALA A 47 13.59 6.72 -1.77
C ALA A 47 12.99 5.51 -2.49
N GLU A 48 12.96 4.37 -1.79
CA GLU A 48 12.36 3.15 -2.31
C GLU A 48 10.89 3.05 -1.91
N PHE A 49 10.04 2.80 -2.89
CA PHE A 49 8.60 2.70 -2.71
C PHE A 49 8.06 1.47 -3.43
N ILE A 50 7.10 0.79 -2.79
CA ILE A 50 6.42 -0.38 -3.32
C ILE A 50 4.90 -0.23 -3.21
N ILE A 51 4.18 -0.94 -4.07
CA ILE A 51 2.73 -1.11 -3.97
C ILE A 51 2.47 -2.54 -3.52
N ILE A 52 1.62 -2.71 -2.51
CA ILE A 52 1.10 -4.01 -2.09
C ILE A 52 -0.43 -4.02 -2.14
N PHE A 53 -0.99 -5.22 -2.26
CA PHE A 53 -2.42 -5.45 -2.06
C PHE A 53 -2.63 -6.02 -0.65
N ASP A 54 -3.32 -5.27 0.21
CA ASP A 54 -3.52 -5.57 1.61
C ASP A 54 -4.98 -5.34 2.00
N VAL A 55 -5.76 -6.44 1.97
CA VAL A 55 -7.16 -6.51 2.38
C VAL A 55 -7.34 -6.85 3.86
N GLY A 56 -6.23 -6.93 4.61
CA GLY A 56 -6.21 -7.46 5.96
C GLY A 56 -6.35 -8.97 5.94
N ASN A 57 -5.62 -9.64 6.81
CA ASN A 57 -5.76 -11.08 7.01
C ASN A 57 -7.15 -11.35 7.60
N ASN A 58 -8.16 -11.51 6.76
CA ASN A 58 -9.36 -12.25 7.15
C ASN A 58 -8.90 -13.71 7.15
N PRO A 59 -8.77 -14.39 8.31
CA PRO A 59 -8.57 -15.83 8.27
C PRO A 59 -9.70 -16.37 7.40
N ILE A 60 -9.34 -17.02 6.30
CA ILE A 60 -10.28 -17.76 5.46
C ILE A 60 -11.12 -18.57 6.42
N ASN A 61 -12.39 -18.20 6.62
CA ASN A 61 -13.29 -19.02 7.40
C ASN A 61 -13.53 -20.25 6.54
N PRO A 62 -13.05 -21.46 6.90
CA PRO A 62 -13.09 -22.62 6.00
C PRO A 62 -14.51 -23.20 5.82
N ARG A 63 -15.55 -22.40 6.03
CA ARG A 63 -16.95 -22.82 6.12
C ARG A 63 -17.84 -21.91 5.28
N GLU A 64 -17.61 -21.90 3.98
CA GLU A 64 -18.64 -21.77 2.93
C GLU A 64 -18.26 -22.70 1.77
#